data_AF-A0A3N2HY32-F1
#
_entry.id   AF-A0A3N2HY32-F1
#
_cell.length_a   1.000
_cell.length_b   1.000
_cell.length_c   1.000
_cell.angle_alpha   90.00
_cell.angle_beta   90.00
_cell.angle_gamma   90.00
#
_symmetry.space_group_name_H-M   'P 1'
#
loop_
_entity.id
_entity.type
_entity.pdbx_description
1 polymer ?
#
loop_
_entity_poly.entity_id
_entity_poly.type
_entity_poly.pdbx_seq_one_letter_code
_entity_poly.pdbx_strand_id
1 'polypeptide(L)'
;MNAKTWADFLTAVAGPNAPTSNQSEIARVAGVSTATVSRWVSGDSRPKAEQVIGVARAYEVSPLHALVAAGYLEQAEVEGEVEVPRALAIADYTELELAQEMLRRVDRGEGAVLEQPVDVDHPAWAAVGGSAQDDIESLPNAAKSDAREVEEDEHTP
;
A
#
# COMPACT_ATOMS: atom_id res chain seq x y z
N MET A 1 7.88 -5.34 19.01
CA MET A 1 8.09 -4.64 20.30
C MET A 1 7.29 -3.36 20.26
N ASN A 2 6.32 -3.16 21.17
CA ASN A 2 5.56 -1.91 21.31
C ASN A 2 6.17 -1.06 22.42
N ALA A 3 7.32 -0.43 22.15
CA ALA A 3 7.91 0.55 23.06
C ALA A 3 7.06 1.83 23.00
N LYS A 4 6.57 2.31 24.16
CA LYS A 4 5.67 3.47 24.23
C LYS A 4 6.39 4.81 24.18
N THR A 5 7.67 4.85 24.54
CA THR A 5 8.49 6.06 24.59
C THR A 5 9.88 5.84 23.99
N TRP A 6 10.54 6.94 23.63
CA TRP A 6 11.90 6.89 23.09
C TRP A 6 12.91 6.28 24.07
N ALA A 7 12.78 6.58 25.37
CA ALA A 7 13.63 6.01 26.40
C ALA A 7 13.43 4.49 26.54
N ASP A 8 12.18 4.02 26.45
CA ASP A 8 11.86 2.58 26.45
C ASP A 8 12.43 1.91 25.21
N PHE A 9 12.35 2.56 24.05
CA PHE A 9 12.93 2.06 22.81
C PHE A 9 14.44 1.92 22.93
N LEU A 10 15.14 2.95 23.42
CA LEU A 10 16.59 2.91 23.64
C LEU A 10 16.99 1.78 24.61
N THR A 11 16.21 1.56 25.67
CA THR A 11 16.43 0.47 26.62
C THR A 11 16.18 -0.90 25.97
N ALA A 12 15.17 -1.01 25.12
CA ALA A 12 14.83 -2.25 24.44
C ALA A 12 15.89 -2.67 23.40
N VAL A 13 16.39 -1.73 22.60
CA VAL A 13 17.46 -2.01 21.62
C VAL A 13 18.83 -2.23 22.26
N ALA A 14 19.05 -1.67 23.44
CA ALA A 14 20.22 -1.94 24.27
C ALA A 14 20.28 -3.39 24.78
N GLY A 15 19.11 -3.96 25.07
CA GLY A 15 18.95 -5.23 25.77
C GLY A 15 19.00 -5.10 27.31
N PRO A 16 18.43 -6.08 28.05
CA PRO A 16 18.25 -6.04 29.51
C PRO A 16 19.54 -6.13 30.34
N ASN A 17 20.69 -6.38 29.70
CA ASN A 17 22.00 -6.50 30.35
C ASN A 17 23.00 -5.43 29.87
N ALA A 18 22.55 -4.38 29.20
CA ALA A 18 23.45 -3.39 28.61
C ALA A 18 24.10 -2.51 29.71
N PRO A 19 25.44 -2.52 29.86
CA PRO A 19 26.11 -1.62 30.78
C PRO A 19 26.02 -0.17 30.27
N THR A 20 26.40 0.80 31.11
CA THR A 20 26.54 2.24 30.79
C THR A 20 27.30 2.50 29.47
N SER A 21 28.10 1.53 29.01
CA SER A 21 28.70 1.41 27.68
C SER A 21 27.73 1.66 26.51
N ASN A 22 26.44 1.38 26.68
CA ASN A 22 25.45 1.53 25.63
C ASN A 22 25.12 3.00 25.29
N GLN A 23 25.18 3.93 26.24
CA GLN A 23 24.94 5.35 25.91
C GLN A 23 26.08 5.95 25.08
N SER A 24 27.31 5.48 25.29
CA SER A 24 28.48 5.89 24.50
C SER A 24 28.40 5.34 23.08
N GLU A 25 27.88 4.13 22.93
CA GLU A 25 27.63 3.53 21.62
C GLU A 25 26.49 4.23 20.86
N ILE A 26 25.35 4.46 21.52
CA ILE A 26 24.24 5.25 20.98
C ILE A 26 24.74 6.64 20.56
N ALA A 27 25.56 7.29 21.40
CA ALA A 27 26.11 8.61 21.11
C ALA A 27 27.00 8.59 19.87
N ARG A 28 27.88 7.59 19.75
CA ARG A 28 28.76 7.39 18.59
C ARG A 28 27.96 7.18 17.31
N VAL A 29 26.96 6.31 17.36
CA VAL A 29 26.09 5.98 16.21
C VAL A 29 25.24 7.18 15.80
N ALA A 30 24.66 7.90 16.76
CA ALA A 30 23.81 9.04 16.50
C ALA A 30 24.58 10.34 16.20
N GLY A 31 25.92 10.32 16.31
CA GLY A 31 26.77 11.49 16.08
C GLY A 31 26.55 12.61 17.09
N VAL A 32 26.26 12.27 18.35
CA VAL A 32 25.96 13.22 19.43
C VAL A 32 26.86 12.99 20.65
N SER A 33 26.76 13.88 21.64
CA SER A 33 27.42 13.68 22.93
C SER A 33 26.67 12.65 23.79
N THR A 34 27.39 11.96 24.68
CA THR A 34 26.78 11.09 25.70
C THR A 34 25.82 11.84 26.62
N ALA A 35 26.10 13.10 26.93
CA ALA A 35 25.18 13.96 27.69
C ALA A 35 23.85 14.20 26.95
N THR A 36 23.87 14.29 25.62
CA THR A 36 22.67 14.37 24.80
C THR A 36 21.85 13.10 24.91
N VAL A 37 22.48 11.93 24.81
CA VAL A 37 21.81 10.64 24.98
C VAL A 37 21.24 10.48 26.38
N SER A 38 21.96 10.90 27.43
CA SER A 38 21.44 10.89 28.79
C SER A 38 20.15 11.69 28.91
N ARG A 39 20.06 12.87 28.29
CA ARG A 39 18.82 13.67 28.28
C ARG A 39 17.69 13.02 27.48
N TRP A 40 18.00 12.23 26.47
CA TRP A 40 16.98 11.43 25.76
C TRP A 40 16.41 10.33 26.64
N VAL A 41 17.27 9.65 27.40
CA VAL A 41 16.86 8.59 28.34
C VAL A 41 16.04 9.17 29.50
N SER A 42 16.43 10.35 30.01
CA SER A 42 15.68 11.05 31.07
C SER A 42 14.39 11.72 30.57
N GLY A 43 14.17 11.80 29.25
CA GLY A 43 13.02 12.49 28.66
C GLY A 43 13.13 14.02 28.63
N ASP A 44 14.26 14.58 29.08
CA ASP A 44 14.51 16.04 29.12
C ASP A 44 14.66 16.66 27.73
N SER A 45 14.96 15.85 26.72
CA SER A 45 15.04 16.32 25.33
C SER A 45 14.62 15.24 24.35
N ARG A 46 14.09 15.69 23.22
CA ARG A 46 13.68 14.85 22.10
C ARG A 46 14.80 14.80 21.04
N PRO A 47 15.17 13.62 20.52
CA PRO A 47 16.11 13.50 19.39
C PRO A 47 15.51 14.10 18.11
N LYS A 48 16.36 14.51 17.17
CA LYS A 48 15.92 14.82 15.80
C LYS A 48 15.54 13.54 15.06
N ALA A 49 14.61 13.62 14.11
CA ALA A 49 14.19 12.46 13.30
C ALA A 49 15.36 11.75 12.60
N GLU A 50 16.33 12.50 12.06
CA GLU A 50 17.54 11.94 11.44
C GLU A 50 18.34 11.06 12.42
N GLN A 51 18.45 11.49 13.68
CA GLN A 51 19.16 10.76 14.73
C GLN A 51 18.40 9.50 15.12
N VAL A 52 17.06 9.58 15.20
CA VAL A 52 16.19 8.44 15.45
C VAL A 52 16.37 7.37 14.37
N ILE A 53 16.34 7.78 13.09
CA ILE A 53 16.54 6.88 11.95
C ILE A 53 17.96 6.28 11.96
N GLY A 54 18.98 7.09 12.27
CA GLY A 54 20.37 6.62 12.37
C GLY A 54 20.54 5.55 13.44
N VAL A 55 19.98 5.76 14.64
CA VAL A 55 19.99 4.77 15.72
C VAL A 55 19.23 3.51 15.30
N ALA A 56 18.03 3.63 14.74
CA ALA A 56 17.25 2.48 14.33
C ALA A 56 18.00 1.58 13.33
N ARG A 57 18.61 2.19 12.31
CA ARG A 57 19.39 1.45 11.30
C ARG A 57 20.62 0.76 11.87
N ALA A 58 21.34 1.40 12.78
CA ALA A 58 22.54 0.83 13.37
C ALA A 58 22.26 -0.37 14.28
N TYR A 59 21.07 -0.41 14.89
CA TYR A 59 20.59 -1.56 15.67
C TYR A 59 19.72 -2.52 14.84
N GLU A 60 19.70 -2.36 13.51
CA GLU A 60 18.94 -3.21 12.57
C GLU A 60 17.44 -3.35 12.91
N VAL A 61 16.84 -2.29 13.44
CA VAL A 61 15.41 -2.21 13.76
C VAL A 61 14.67 -1.26 12.83
N SER A 62 13.36 -1.48 12.68
CA SER A 62 12.51 -0.65 11.82
C SER A 62 12.55 0.84 12.22
N PRO A 63 12.93 1.75 11.30
CA PRO A 63 12.87 3.19 11.55
C PRO A 63 11.46 3.70 11.86
N LEU A 64 10.41 3.05 11.35
CA LEU A 64 9.02 3.42 11.64
C LEU A 64 8.70 3.26 13.13
N HIS A 65 9.04 2.11 13.71
CA HIS A 65 8.82 1.88 15.16
C HIS A 65 9.63 2.86 16.03
N ALA A 66 10.84 3.20 15.60
CA ALA A 66 11.67 4.17 16.30
C ALA A 66 11.07 5.60 16.25
N LEU A 67 10.52 5.99 15.09
CA LEU A 67 9.84 7.27 14.90
C LEU A 67 8.54 7.36 15.70
N VAL A 68 7.78 6.26 15.82
CA VAL A 68 6.62 6.19 16.72
C VAL A 68 7.05 6.36 18.17
N ALA A 69 8.07 5.63 18.62
CA ALA A 69 8.59 5.75 19.98
C ALA A 69 9.11 7.17 20.30
N ALA A 70 9.70 7.84 19.31
CA ALA A 70 10.13 9.24 19.41
C ALA A 70 8.99 10.27 19.27
N GLY A 71 7.75 9.82 19.06
CA GLY A 71 6.56 10.66 18.93
C GLY A 71 6.51 11.48 17.64
N TYR A 72 7.23 11.05 16.60
CA TYR A 72 7.17 11.66 15.25
C TYR A 72 6.04 11.09 14.41
N LEU A 73 5.62 9.87 14.71
CA LEU A 73 4.49 9.19 14.10
C LEU A 73 3.58 8.67 15.21
N GLU A 74 2.30 8.58 14.91
CA GLU A 74 1.33 7.84 15.71
C GLU A 74 1.32 6.37 15.27
N GLN A 75 0.98 5.46 16.18
CA GLN A 75 0.90 4.03 15.86
C GLN A 75 -0.10 3.76 14.71
N ALA A 76 -1.20 4.53 14.66
CA ALA A 76 -2.21 4.43 13.60
C ALA A 76 -1.67 4.81 12.21
N GLU A 77 -0.66 5.70 12.11
CA GLU A 77 -0.04 6.08 10.83
C GLU A 77 0.87 4.98 10.27
N VAL A 78 1.33 4.06 11.11
CA VAL A 78 2.16 2.91 10.71
C VAL A 78 1.31 1.66 10.47
N GLU A 79 0.23 1.50 11.22
CA GLU A 79 -0.69 0.35 11.10
C GLU A 79 -1.77 0.56 10.03
N GLY A 80 -2.06 1.82 9.66
CA GLY A 80 -2.98 2.15 8.58
C GLY A 80 -2.43 1.74 7.21
N GLU A 81 -3.33 1.55 6.25
CA GLU A 81 -2.95 1.50 4.84
C GLU A 81 -2.27 2.81 4.48
N VAL A 82 -0.94 2.78 4.33
CA VAL A 82 -0.21 3.89 3.71
C VAL A 82 -0.83 4.06 2.33
N GLU A 83 -1.60 5.14 2.12
CA GLU A 83 -2.07 5.52 0.80
C GLU A 83 -0.83 5.83 -0.05
N VAL A 84 -0.32 4.81 -0.73
CA VAL A 84 0.74 4.97 -1.72
C VAL A 84 0.15 5.87 -2.80
N PRO A 85 0.74 7.04 -3.08
CA PRO A 85 0.21 7.93 -4.11
C PRO A 85 0.02 7.15 -5.40
N ARG A 86 -1.20 7.19 -5.96
CA ARG A 86 -1.63 6.41 -7.14
C ARG A 86 -0.65 6.51 -8.33
N ALA A 87 0.08 7.62 -8.44
CA ALA A 87 1.06 7.91 -9.48
C ALA A 87 2.43 7.23 -9.29
N LEU A 88 2.80 6.85 -8.05
CA LEU A 88 4.04 6.12 -7.76
C LEU A 88 3.86 4.60 -7.81
N ALA A 89 2.62 4.10 -7.83
CA ALA A 89 2.38 2.66 -7.76
C ALA A 89 2.52 1.96 -9.12
N ILE A 90 1.79 2.37 -10.17
CA ILE A 90 1.62 1.50 -11.35
C ILE A 90 2.90 1.31 -12.18
N ALA A 91 3.70 2.35 -12.35
CA ALA A 91 4.91 2.31 -13.20
C ALA A 91 6.07 1.51 -12.57
N ASP A 92 6.01 1.25 -11.26
CA ASP A 92 7.03 0.51 -10.53
C ASP A 92 6.80 -1.02 -10.56
N TYR A 93 5.64 -1.45 -11.06
CA TYR A 93 5.33 -2.87 -11.23
C TYR A 93 5.52 -3.31 -12.68
N THR A 94 6.03 -4.51 -12.83
CA THR A 94 6.07 -5.20 -14.12
C THR A 94 4.65 -5.56 -14.59
N GLU A 95 4.47 -5.74 -15.89
CA GLU A 95 3.18 -6.18 -16.46
C GLU A 95 2.73 -7.52 -15.89
N LEU A 96 3.67 -8.40 -15.52
CA LEU A 96 3.37 -9.69 -14.89
C LEU A 96 2.78 -9.51 -13.50
N GLU A 97 3.37 -8.64 -12.68
CA GLU A 97 2.86 -8.34 -11.33
C GLU A 97 1.47 -7.69 -11.39
N LEU A 98 1.26 -6.80 -12.35
CA LEU A 98 -0.05 -6.20 -12.61
C LEU A 98 -1.08 -7.26 -13.03
N ALA A 99 -0.73 -8.16 -13.95
CA ALA A 99 -1.63 -9.22 -14.41
C ALA A 99 -1.99 -10.21 -13.29
N GLN A 100 -1.02 -10.58 -12.45
CA GLN A 100 -1.26 -11.44 -11.28
C GLN A 100 -2.19 -10.76 -10.28
N GLU A 101 -2.01 -9.47 -10.03
CA GLU A 101 -2.90 -8.71 -9.15
C GLU A 101 -4.32 -8.59 -9.71
N MET A 102 -4.47 -8.40 -11.03
CA MET A 102 -5.79 -8.41 -11.67
C MET A 102 -6.49 -9.76 -11.50
N LEU A 103 -5.81 -10.87 -11.77
CA LEU A 103 -6.36 -12.22 -11.56
C LEU A 103 -6.76 -12.45 -10.10
N ARG A 104 -5.91 -12.01 -9.16
CA ARG A 104 -6.16 -12.06 -7.72
C ARG A 104 -7.47 -11.36 -7.33
N ARG A 105 -7.71 -10.15 -7.87
CA ARG A 105 -8.94 -9.37 -7.58
C ARG A 105 -10.18 -10.02 -8.18
N VAL A 106 -10.07 -10.58 -9.38
CA VAL A 106 -11.17 -11.32 -10.02
C VAL A 106 -11.57 -12.52 -9.17
N ASP A 107 -10.60 -13.32 -8.72
CA ASP A 107 -10.84 -14.50 -7.88
C ASP A 107 -11.53 -14.14 -6.54
N ARG A 108 -11.18 -12.99 -5.96
CA ARG A 108 -11.79 -12.48 -4.73
C ARG A 108 -13.08 -11.69 -4.92
N GLY A 109 -13.53 -11.47 -6.15
CA GLY A 109 -14.69 -10.62 -6.44
C GLY A 109 -14.48 -9.14 -6.08
N GLU A 110 -13.23 -8.70 -5.98
CA GLU A 110 -12.82 -7.32 -5.67
C GLU A 110 -12.72 -6.45 -6.94
N GLY A 111 -12.86 -7.05 -8.13
CA GLY A 111 -13.01 -6.30 -9.38
C GLY A 111 -14.35 -5.59 -9.41
N ALA A 112 -14.37 -4.31 -9.78
CA ALA A 112 -15.63 -3.62 -10.05
C ALA A 112 -16.38 -4.41 -11.12
N VAL A 113 -17.53 -4.99 -10.74
CA VAL A 113 -18.41 -5.66 -11.69
C VAL A 113 -18.90 -4.60 -12.65
N LEU A 114 -18.70 -4.83 -13.95
CA LEU A 114 -19.34 -4.01 -14.97
C LEU A 114 -20.83 -4.35 -14.95
N GLU A 115 -21.58 -3.65 -14.09
CA GLU A 115 -23.04 -3.83 -13.97
C GLU A 115 -23.78 -3.34 -15.23
N GLN A 116 -23.08 -2.58 -16.06
CA GLN A 116 -23.54 -2.08 -17.35
C GLN A 116 -22.38 -2.16 -18.35
N PRO A 117 -22.67 -2.41 -19.64
CA PRO A 117 -21.65 -2.39 -20.68
C PRO A 117 -20.87 -1.08 -20.67
N VAL A 118 -19.57 -1.15 -20.97
CA VAL A 118 -18.76 0.04 -21.18
C VAL A 118 -19.35 0.80 -22.36
N ASP A 119 -19.64 2.09 -22.15
CA ASP A 119 -20.20 2.97 -23.19
C ASP A 119 -19.35 2.91 -24.46
N VAL A 120 -20.02 2.83 -25.62
CA VAL A 120 -19.37 2.81 -26.94
C VAL A 120 -18.59 4.10 -27.21
N ASP A 121 -18.96 5.20 -26.53
CA ASP A 121 -18.26 6.48 -26.60
C ASP A 121 -17.12 6.60 -25.57
N HIS A 122 -16.81 5.53 -24.82
CA HIS A 122 -15.73 5.55 -23.83
C HIS A 122 -14.36 5.69 -24.53
N PRO A 123 -13.46 6.55 -24.04
CA PRO A 123 -12.18 6.86 -24.70
C PRO A 123 -11.25 5.65 -24.90
N ALA A 124 -11.48 4.54 -24.19
CA ALA A 124 -10.78 3.28 -24.42
C ALA A 124 -11.08 2.67 -25.81
N TRP A 125 -12.28 2.90 -26.36
CA TRP A 125 -12.69 2.41 -27.69
C TRP A 125 -12.15 3.28 -28.84
N ALA A 126 -11.84 4.55 -28.58
CA ALA A 126 -11.34 5.48 -29.59
C ALA A 126 -9.99 5.04 -30.22
N ALA A 127 -9.22 4.18 -29.54
CA ALA A 127 -7.97 3.62 -30.04
C ALA A 127 -8.14 2.32 -30.84
N VAL A 128 -9.27 1.62 -30.68
CA VAL A 128 -9.61 0.40 -31.42
C VAL A 128 -10.42 0.83 -32.63
N GLY A 129 -9.74 1.26 -33.68
CA GLY A 129 -10.37 1.69 -34.93
C GLY A 129 -11.18 0.56 -35.56
N GLY A 130 -12.49 0.58 -35.36
CA GLY A 130 -13.45 -0.31 -36.00
C GLY A 130 -14.85 -0.02 -35.47
N SER A 131 -15.70 0.57 -36.30
CA SER A 131 -17.13 0.73 -36.04
C SER A 131 -17.75 -0.65 -35.80
N ALA A 132 -17.93 -1.02 -34.53
CA ALA A 132 -18.59 -2.27 -34.13
C ALA A 132 -19.99 -2.46 -34.75
N GLN A 133 -20.56 -1.41 -35.35
CA GLN A 133 -21.83 -1.42 -36.05
C GLN A 133 -21.77 -2.00 -37.48
N ASP A 134 -20.63 -1.91 -38.19
CA ASP A 134 -20.55 -2.29 -39.61
C ASP A 134 -20.31 -3.81 -39.81
N ASP A 135 -19.80 -4.51 -38.80
CA ASP A 135 -19.46 -5.92 -38.90
C ASP A 135 -20.65 -6.87 -38.70
N ILE A 136 -21.72 -6.42 -38.02
CA ILE A 136 -22.91 -7.23 -37.77
C ILE A 136 -23.66 -7.54 -39.08
N GLU A 137 -23.67 -6.61 -40.04
CA GLU A 137 -24.33 -6.83 -41.34
C GLU A 137 -23.55 -7.80 -42.23
N SER A 138 -22.24 -7.92 -42.03
CA SER A 138 -21.34 -8.81 -42.78
C SER A 138 -21.30 -10.26 -42.27
N LEU A 139 -22.00 -10.56 -41.16
CA LEU A 139 -22.09 -11.92 -40.63
C LEU A 139 -22.95 -12.81 -41.56
N PRO A 140 -22.52 -14.04 -41.86
CA PRO A 140 -23.29 -14.97 -42.68
C PRO A 140 -24.65 -15.28 -42.04
N ASN A 141 -25.69 -15.37 -42.88
CA ASN A 141 -27.12 -15.43 -42.53
C ASN A 141 -27.52 -16.51 -41.51
N ALA A 142 -26.67 -17.51 -41.26
CA ALA A 142 -26.90 -18.57 -40.26
C ALA A 142 -26.90 -18.05 -38.81
N ALA A 143 -26.36 -16.86 -38.54
CA ALA A 143 -26.37 -16.26 -37.20
C ALA A 143 -27.59 -15.34 -36.94
N LYS A 144 -28.44 -15.07 -37.94
CA LYS A 144 -29.60 -14.16 -37.81
C LYS A 144 -30.89 -14.86 -37.37
N SER A 145 -30.92 -16.20 -37.29
CA SER A 145 -32.16 -16.96 -37.05
C SER A 145 -32.54 -17.14 -35.58
N ASP A 146 -31.68 -16.76 -34.62
CA ASP A 146 -31.94 -16.97 -33.19
C ASP A 146 -32.48 -15.73 -32.45
N ALA A 147 -32.78 -14.66 -33.21
CA ALA A 147 -33.33 -13.41 -32.68
C ALA A 147 -34.79 -13.17 -33.15
N ARG A 148 -35.59 -14.23 -33.29
CA ARG A 148 -37.05 -14.12 -33.53
C ARG A 148 -37.82 -14.48 -32.27
N GLU A 149 -38.31 -13.43 -31.62
CA GLU A 149 -39.58 -13.30 -30.87
C GLU A 149 -40.08 -14.58 -30.16
N VAL A 150 -39.88 -14.62 -28.85
CA VAL A 150 -40.74 -15.43 -27.97
C VAL A 150 -42.08 -14.71 -27.88
N GLU A 151 -43.05 -15.11 -28.69
CA GLU A 151 -44.46 -14.75 -28.49
C GLU A 151 -44.94 -15.32 -27.14
N GLU A 152 -45.50 -14.46 -26.28
CA GLU A 152 -46.17 -14.85 -25.05
C GLU A 152 -47.47 -15.60 -25.41
N ASP A 153 -47.48 -16.92 -25.19
CA ASP A 153 -48.66 -17.76 -25.42
C ASP A 153 -49.62 -17.63 -24.22
N GLU A 154 -50.63 -16.78 -24.36
CA GLU A 154 -51.75 -16.64 -23.44
C GLU A 154 -52.78 -17.76 -23.71
N HIS A 155 -52.79 -18.82 -22.90
CA HIS A 155 -53.88 -19.81 -22.92
C HIS A 155 -54.46 -20.03 -21.52
N THR A 156 -55.62 -19.42 -21.29
CA THR A 156 -56.51 -19.73 -20.15
C THR A 156 -57.60 -20.70 -20.63
N PRO A 157 -57.95 -21.76 -19.87
CA PRO A 157 -59.08 -22.64 -20.17
C PRO A 157 -60.45 -21.97 -19.98
#